data_AF-A0A1Q2U1W0-F1
#
_entry.id   AF-A0A1Q2U1W0-F1
#
_cell.length_a   1.000
_cell.length_b   1.000
_cell.length_c   1.000
_cell.angle_alpha   90.00
_cell.angle_beta   90.00
_cell.angle_gamma   90.00
#
_symmetry.space_group_name_H-M   'P 1'
#
loop_
_entity.id
_entity.type
_entity.pdbx_description
1 polymer ?
#
loop_
_entity_poly.entity_id
_entity_poly.type
_entity_poly.pdbx_seq_one_letter_code
_entity_poly.pdbx_strand_id
1 'polypeptide(L)'
;MKLPFLWVVLVLILLLSFAWGTRSLATSTPMVNLETLRWVDLPPIQTSAFYQVDTGLSEQVGYSLDKRIQVGDRLTDIFTLGDMAATGIADLSPIQIASLAQLDLQDIALSAFTHFTQQSLGSLVEALPALAKLQLDEIPSLTDLVRSQIGEGVQDLLSENLGALVSNAAIAQLPLSQIPNLQTFSVADIPSLAETSLKAFTGWQGIHLKDIPGLDLIPLADLGILSPSAIASLDLVWGAAESQATFQPISGSTTVGFRYPCQQERCAYIGLSGQGRQGDRTHSWAVFVDLNNSGSISSEEMTD
;
A
#
# COMPACT_ATOMS: atom_id res chain seq x y z
N MET A 1 75.90 32.24 -8.38
CA MET A 1 75.64 31.67 -7.03
C MET A 1 74.37 32.32 -6.48
N LYS A 2 73.23 31.61 -6.56
CA LYS A 2 71.90 31.89 -5.92
C LYS A 2 70.84 31.15 -6.74
N LEU A 3 70.76 29.83 -6.56
CA LEU A 3 69.65 29.02 -7.10
C LEU A 3 69.31 27.72 -6.31
N PRO A 4 69.50 27.59 -4.97
CA PRO A 4 68.96 26.42 -4.27
C PRO A 4 67.68 26.71 -3.44
N PHE A 5 67.34 27.98 -3.17
CA PHE A 5 66.28 28.27 -2.18
C PHE A 5 64.86 28.07 -2.73
N LEU A 6 64.62 28.32 -4.02
CA LEU A 6 63.29 28.22 -4.61
C LEU A 6 62.79 26.77 -4.73
N TRP A 7 63.72 25.83 -4.96
CA TRP A 7 63.39 24.40 -5.08
C TRP A 7 63.08 23.74 -3.74
N VAL A 8 63.77 24.15 -2.68
CA VAL A 8 63.51 23.62 -1.33
C VAL A 8 62.15 24.06 -0.81
N VAL A 9 61.73 25.30 -1.08
CA VAL A 9 60.41 25.81 -0.67
C VAL A 9 59.27 25.11 -1.44
N LEU A 10 59.45 24.85 -2.74
CA LEU A 10 58.41 24.23 -3.56
C LEU A 10 58.18 22.75 -3.18
N VAL A 11 59.24 22.02 -2.81
CA VAL A 11 59.13 20.63 -2.31
C VAL A 11 58.50 20.60 -0.91
N LEU A 12 58.78 21.59 -0.05
CA LEU A 12 58.18 21.65 1.28
C LEU A 12 56.66 21.91 1.24
N ILE A 13 56.21 22.78 0.32
CA ILE A 13 54.77 23.07 0.12
C ILE A 13 54.02 21.86 -0.46
N LEU A 14 54.67 21.08 -1.34
CA LEU A 14 54.12 19.85 -1.89
C LEU A 14 54.05 18.70 -0.86
N LEU A 15 54.96 18.66 0.12
CA LEU A 15 54.93 17.66 1.19
C LEU A 15 53.95 18.00 2.32
N LEU A 16 53.70 19.30 2.58
CA LEU A 16 52.73 19.75 3.58
C LEU A 16 51.26 19.67 3.13
N SER A 17 51.00 19.49 1.84
CA SER A 17 49.64 19.33 1.28
C SER A 17 49.12 17.88 1.31
N PHE A 18 49.95 16.90 1.72
CA PHE A 18 49.56 15.48 1.80
C PHE A 18 49.19 14.98 3.21
N ALA A 19 49.24 15.83 4.25
CA ALA A 19 49.13 15.36 5.64
C ALA A 19 47.76 15.56 6.32
N TRP A 20 46.82 16.33 5.76
CA TRP A 20 45.48 16.50 6.36
C TRP A 20 44.36 15.97 5.46
N GLY A 21 44.48 14.71 5.06
CA GLY A 21 43.29 13.91 4.79
C GLY A 21 42.70 13.51 6.14
N THR A 22 41.82 14.32 6.72
CA THR A 22 40.95 13.85 7.80
C THR A 22 40.24 12.62 7.27
N ARG A 23 40.54 11.44 7.84
CA ARG A 23 39.73 10.25 7.60
C ARG A 23 38.34 10.63 8.09
N SER A 24 37.43 10.97 7.18
CA SER A 24 36.01 10.99 7.49
C SER A 24 35.71 9.60 8.05
N LEU A 25 35.44 9.52 9.35
CA LEU A 25 34.83 8.35 9.93
C LEU A 25 33.49 8.22 9.21
N ALA A 26 33.42 7.31 8.24
CA ALA A 26 32.15 6.87 7.70
C ALA A 26 31.38 6.27 8.88
N THR A 27 30.56 7.09 9.52
CA THR A 27 29.47 6.59 10.35
C THR A 27 28.68 5.65 9.46
N SER A 28 28.68 4.36 9.81
CA SER A 28 27.86 3.36 9.15
C SER A 28 26.45 3.91 9.06
N THR A 29 26.01 4.28 7.86
CA THR A 29 24.62 4.65 7.65
C THR A 29 23.76 3.49 8.13
N PRO A 30 22.67 3.76 8.86
CA PRO A 30 21.74 2.71 9.22
C PRO A 30 21.32 2.00 7.92
N MET A 31 21.70 0.73 7.78
CA MET A 31 21.17 -0.10 6.70
C MET A 31 19.69 -0.26 6.96
N VAL A 32 18.85 0.22 6.04
CA VAL A 32 17.44 -0.10 6.08
C VAL A 32 17.30 -1.58 5.80
N ASN A 33 16.79 -2.30 6.79
CA ASN A 33 16.53 -3.72 6.65
C ASN A 33 15.17 -3.90 5.96
N LEU A 34 15.19 -4.22 4.67
CA LEU A 34 13.99 -4.43 3.87
C LEU A 34 13.12 -5.58 4.37
N GLU A 35 13.72 -6.57 5.03
CA GLU A 35 13.00 -7.71 5.61
C GLU A 35 12.11 -7.30 6.78
N THR A 36 12.39 -6.14 7.39
CA THR A 36 11.64 -5.63 8.56
C THR A 36 10.99 -4.28 8.31
N LEU A 37 11.19 -3.68 7.13
CA LEU A 37 10.58 -2.41 6.76
C LEU A 37 9.08 -2.61 6.63
N ARG A 38 8.27 -1.73 7.22
CA ARG A 38 6.80 -1.77 7.11
C ARG A 38 6.28 -0.46 6.54
N TRP A 39 5.02 -0.44 6.11
CA TRP A 39 4.41 0.80 5.61
C TRP A 39 4.38 1.91 6.67
N VAL A 40 4.15 1.57 7.93
CA VAL A 40 4.12 2.55 9.04
C VAL A 40 5.47 3.24 9.26
N ASP A 41 6.57 2.57 8.91
CA ASP A 41 7.94 3.08 9.08
C ASP A 41 8.33 4.07 7.98
N LEU A 42 7.57 4.11 6.87
CA LEU A 42 7.80 5.07 5.79
C LEU A 42 7.33 6.47 6.21
N PRO A 43 8.12 7.53 5.90
CA PRO A 43 7.76 8.88 6.26
C PRO A 43 6.50 9.34 5.50
N PRO A 44 5.70 10.26 6.09
CA PRO A 44 4.60 10.88 5.36
C PRO A 44 5.11 11.73 4.19
N ILE A 45 4.26 11.91 3.19
CA ILE A 45 4.50 12.76 2.03
C ILE A 45 4.71 14.21 2.48
N GLN A 46 5.71 14.86 1.91
CA GLN A 46 6.07 16.25 2.22
C GLN A 46 5.55 17.27 1.20
N THR A 47 5.00 16.81 0.08
CA THR A 47 4.52 17.65 -1.02
C THR A 47 3.12 17.24 -1.46
N SER A 48 2.20 18.20 -1.51
CA SER A 48 0.87 17.94 -2.10
C SER A 48 0.97 17.79 -3.61
N ALA A 49 0.16 16.91 -4.16
CA ALA A 49 0.02 16.70 -5.60
C ALA A 49 -1.42 16.25 -5.93
N PHE A 50 -1.84 16.45 -7.17
CA PHE A 50 -3.10 15.91 -7.66
C PHE A 50 -2.86 15.25 -9.01
N TYR A 51 -3.21 13.98 -9.10
CA TYR A 51 -3.09 13.17 -10.30
C TYR A 51 -4.49 12.79 -10.75
N GLN A 52 -4.83 13.22 -11.95
CA GLN A 52 -6.09 12.88 -12.59
C GLN A 52 -5.82 11.97 -13.78
N VAL A 53 -6.52 10.84 -13.84
CA VAL A 53 -6.41 9.86 -14.92
C VAL A 53 -7.55 10.10 -15.90
N ASP A 54 -7.37 11.07 -16.80
CA ASP A 54 -8.38 11.57 -17.75
C ASP A 54 -8.55 10.68 -18.99
N THR A 55 -8.87 9.41 -18.76
CA THR A 55 -8.88 8.40 -19.85
C THR A 55 -10.12 7.50 -19.85
N GLY A 56 -11.09 7.74 -18.96
CA GLY A 56 -12.22 6.83 -18.74
C GLY A 56 -11.82 5.45 -18.18
N LEU A 57 -10.53 5.25 -17.88
CA LEU A 57 -10.02 3.99 -17.31
C LEU A 57 -10.62 3.69 -15.94
N SER A 58 -10.88 4.71 -15.11
CA SER A 58 -11.55 4.55 -13.81
C SER A 58 -12.91 3.85 -13.93
N GLU A 59 -13.68 4.13 -14.99
CA GLU A 59 -14.96 3.45 -15.25
C GLU A 59 -14.74 1.99 -15.68
N GLN A 60 -13.68 1.71 -16.44
CA GLN A 60 -13.36 0.36 -16.91
C GLN A 60 -12.88 -0.55 -15.79
N VAL A 61 -12.10 -0.01 -14.83
CA VAL A 61 -11.55 -0.78 -13.71
C VAL A 61 -12.47 -0.79 -12.48
N GLY A 62 -13.51 0.04 -12.46
CA GLY A 62 -14.52 0.07 -11.41
C GLY A 62 -14.11 0.80 -10.12
N TYR A 63 -13.03 1.59 -10.15
CA TYR A 63 -12.58 2.42 -9.03
C TYR A 63 -11.80 3.64 -9.55
N SER A 64 -11.66 4.67 -8.71
CA SER A 64 -10.93 5.88 -9.10
C SER A 64 -9.42 5.62 -9.14
N LEU A 65 -8.82 5.90 -10.30
CA LEU A 65 -7.36 5.95 -10.45
C LEU A 65 -6.77 7.31 -10.09
N ASP A 66 -7.62 8.32 -9.86
CA ASP A 66 -7.19 9.65 -9.45
C ASP A 66 -6.58 9.60 -8.05
N LYS A 67 -5.43 10.27 -7.86
CA LYS A 67 -4.75 10.37 -6.56
C LYS A 67 -4.65 11.81 -6.14
N ARG A 68 -5.26 12.12 -5.00
CA ARG A 68 -5.07 13.39 -4.31
C ARG A 68 -4.10 13.14 -3.16
N ILE A 69 -2.96 13.79 -3.22
CA ILE A 69 -1.89 13.69 -2.24
C ILE A 69 -1.77 15.02 -1.52
N GLN A 70 -1.76 14.98 -0.20
CA GLN A 70 -1.58 16.14 0.66
C GLN A 70 -0.33 15.96 1.51
N VAL A 71 0.28 17.08 1.90
CA VAL A 71 1.34 17.07 2.91
C VAL A 71 0.81 16.39 4.17
N GLY A 72 1.53 15.39 4.65
CA GLY A 72 1.17 14.59 5.82
C GLY A 72 0.54 13.23 5.50
N ASP A 73 0.06 13.01 4.27
CA ASP A 73 -0.49 11.71 3.87
C ASP A 73 0.59 10.63 3.91
N ARG A 74 0.23 9.40 4.30
CA ARG A 74 1.07 8.21 4.17
C ARG A 74 0.77 7.51 2.84
N LEU A 75 1.69 6.63 2.40
CA LEU A 75 1.45 5.83 1.19
C LEU A 75 0.18 4.98 1.31
N THR A 76 -0.14 4.50 2.51
CA THR A 76 -1.37 3.75 2.80
C THR A 76 -2.64 4.59 2.68
N ASP A 77 -2.54 5.92 2.79
CA ASP A 77 -3.66 6.83 2.64
C ASP A 77 -3.97 7.10 1.17
N ILE A 78 -2.94 6.98 0.31
CA ILE A 78 -3.00 7.32 -1.11
C ILE A 78 -3.38 6.11 -1.96
N PHE A 79 -2.75 4.96 -1.70
CA PHE A 79 -2.95 3.76 -2.51
C PHE A 79 -4.14 2.92 -2.06
N THR A 80 -4.73 2.25 -3.03
CA THR A 80 -5.79 1.27 -2.84
C THR A 80 -5.30 -0.15 -3.16
N LEU A 81 -6.09 -1.16 -2.78
CA LEU A 81 -5.84 -2.54 -3.17
C LEU A 81 -5.83 -2.73 -4.69
N GLY A 82 -6.62 -1.96 -5.43
CA GLY A 82 -6.64 -1.96 -6.89
C GLY A 82 -5.30 -1.56 -7.49
N ASP A 83 -4.64 -0.54 -6.92
CA ASP A 83 -3.30 -0.13 -7.33
C ASP A 83 -2.25 -1.24 -7.08
N MET A 84 -2.52 -2.08 -6.09
CA MET A 84 -1.67 -3.19 -5.65
C MET A 84 -2.16 -4.56 -6.12
N ALA A 85 -3.07 -4.63 -7.09
CA ALA A 85 -3.72 -5.89 -7.50
C ALA A 85 -2.73 -6.99 -7.93
N ALA A 86 -1.56 -6.60 -8.45
CA ALA A 86 -0.51 -7.52 -8.91
C ALA A 86 0.43 -8.03 -7.80
N THR A 87 0.26 -7.54 -6.56
CA THR A 87 1.19 -7.83 -5.45
C THR A 87 0.80 -9.05 -4.62
N GLY A 88 -0.45 -9.49 -4.72
CA GLY A 88 -1.01 -10.53 -3.86
C GLY A 88 -1.62 -10.02 -2.54
N ILE A 89 -1.49 -8.73 -2.21
CA ILE A 89 -2.11 -8.16 -1.00
C ILE A 89 -3.63 -8.36 -1.01
N ALA A 90 -4.28 -8.18 -2.16
CA ALA A 90 -5.71 -8.39 -2.32
C ALA A 90 -6.15 -9.87 -2.16
N ASP A 91 -5.20 -10.82 -2.26
CA ASP A 91 -5.46 -12.24 -2.02
C ASP A 91 -5.53 -12.57 -0.52
N LEU A 92 -4.95 -11.73 0.34
CA LEU A 92 -4.95 -11.96 1.78
C LEU A 92 -6.36 -11.88 2.37
N SER A 93 -6.61 -12.64 3.42
CA SER A 93 -7.80 -12.56 4.26
C SER A 93 -7.50 -11.86 5.60
N PRO A 94 -8.52 -11.37 6.33
CA PRO A 94 -8.32 -10.77 7.66
C PRO A 94 -7.50 -11.64 8.62
N ILE A 95 -7.69 -12.97 8.60
CA ILE A 95 -6.93 -13.88 9.48
C ILE A 95 -5.46 -14.01 9.09
N GLN A 96 -5.16 -13.96 7.79
CA GLN A 96 -3.78 -13.94 7.33
C GLN A 96 -3.10 -12.62 7.69
N ILE A 97 -3.80 -11.50 7.51
CA ILE A 97 -3.29 -10.17 7.86
C ILE A 97 -3.02 -10.08 9.35
N ALA A 98 -3.97 -10.48 10.19
CA ALA A 98 -3.80 -10.51 11.65
C ALA A 98 -2.64 -11.41 12.07
N SER A 99 -2.50 -12.60 11.45
CA SER A 99 -1.38 -13.50 11.72
C SER A 99 -0.02 -12.88 11.34
N LEU A 100 0.08 -12.22 10.19
CA LEU A 100 1.31 -11.55 9.73
C LEU A 100 1.65 -10.33 10.59
N ALA A 101 0.63 -9.57 10.99
CA ALA A 101 0.75 -8.38 11.84
C ALA A 101 0.88 -8.72 13.35
N GLN A 102 0.78 -9.99 13.72
CA GLN A 102 0.79 -10.48 15.11
C GLN A 102 -0.32 -9.84 15.97
N LEU A 103 -1.52 -9.70 15.40
CA LEU A 103 -2.72 -9.18 16.05
C LEU A 103 -3.68 -10.32 16.41
N ASP A 104 -4.47 -10.10 17.48
CA ASP A 104 -5.63 -10.94 17.75
C ASP A 104 -6.85 -10.38 17.00
N LEU A 105 -7.43 -11.21 16.15
CA LEU A 105 -8.60 -10.85 15.35
C LEU A 105 -9.84 -10.59 16.20
N GLN A 106 -9.92 -11.20 17.39
CA GLN A 106 -11.04 -10.99 18.31
C GLN A 106 -11.05 -9.57 18.91
N ASP A 107 -9.88 -8.92 18.93
CA ASP A 107 -9.76 -7.54 19.41
C ASP A 107 -10.05 -6.51 18.31
N ILE A 108 -10.20 -6.96 17.05
CA ILE A 108 -10.49 -6.08 15.92
C ILE A 108 -11.99 -6.06 15.66
N ALA A 109 -12.62 -4.95 15.99
CA ALA A 109 -14.03 -4.72 15.72
C ALA A 109 -14.34 -4.82 14.22
N LEU A 110 -15.51 -5.37 13.90
CA LEU A 110 -16.04 -5.48 12.53
C LEU A 110 -16.13 -4.10 11.86
N SER A 111 -16.43 -3.05 12.64
CA SER A 111 -16.45 -1.66 12.17
C SER A 111 -15.09 -1.13 11.70
N ALA A 112 -13.97 -1.75 12.10
CA ALA A 112 -12.64 -1.34 11.67
C ALA A 112 -12.36 -1.71 10.21
N PHE A 113 -13.06 -2.71 9.67
CA PHE A 113 -12.97 -3.11 8.27
C PHE A 113 -14.05 -2.41 7.46
N THR A 114 -13.80 -1.14 7.13
CA THR A 114 -14.78 -0.26 6.48
C THR A 114 -15.36 -0.86 5.19
N HIS A 115 -14.56 -1.61 4.44
CA HIS A 115 -15.00 -2.26 3.19
C HIS A 115 -16.09 -3.33 3.40
N PHE A 116 -16.08 -4.06 4.52
CA PHE A 116 -17.18 -4.97 4.87
C PHE A 116 -18.46 -4.17 5.11
N THR A 117 -18.36 -3.04 5.81
CA THR A 117 -19.54 -2.21 6.14
C THR A 117 -20.19 -1.56 4.92
N GLN A 118 -19.46 -1.47 3.79
CA GLN A 118 -19.94 -0.97 2.50
C GLN A 118 -20.70 -2.04 1.70
N GLN A 119 -20.63 -3.31 2.10
CA GLN A 119 -21.37 -4.39 1.44
C GLN A 119 -22.86 -4.32 1.79
N SER A 120 -23.68 -4.98 0.97
CA SER A 120 -25.05 -5.32 1.33
C SER A 120 -25.13 -6.75 1.84
N LEU A 121 -26.22 -7.12 2.50
CA LEU A 121 -26.45 -8.51 2.92
C LEU A 121 -26.42 -9.47 1.72
N GLY A 122 -26.97 -9.05 0.58
CA GLY A 122 -26.92 -9.81 -0.67
C GLY A 122 -25.49 -10.02 -1.17
N SER A 123 -24.68 -8.96 -1.26
CA SER A 123 -23.29 -9.09 -1.74
C SER A 123 -22.41 -9.86 -0.74
N LEU A 124 -22.71 -9.80 0.56
CA LEU A 124 -22.06 -10.62 1.58
C LEU A 124 -22.33 -12.11 1.34
N VAL A 125 -23.58 -12.51 1.11
CA VAL A 125 -23.95 -13.91 0.85
C VAL A 125 -23.37 -14.41 -0.49
N GLU A 126 -23.24 -13.53 -1.48
CA GLU A 126 -22.55 -13.82 -2.74
C GLU A 126 -21.05 -14.06 -2.54
N ALA A 127 -20.39 -13.20 -1.77
CA ALA A 127 -18.97 -13.33 -1.43
C ALA A 127 -18.68 -14.54 -0.52
N LEU A 128 -19.64 -14.91 0.32
CA LEU A 128 -19.55 -16.01 1.30
C LEU A 128 -20.65 -17.07 1.06
N PRO A 129 -20.54 -17.91 0.03
CA PRO A 129 -21.62 -18.84 -0.35
C PRO A 129 -22.03 -19.83 0.75
N ALA A 130 -21.16 -20.10 1.72
CA ALA A 130 -21.47 -20.92 2.89
C ALA A 130 -22.57 -20.29 3.76
N LEU A 131 -22.63 -18.95 3.86
CA LEU A 131 -23.65 -18.24 4.62
C LEU A 131 -25.06 -18.51 4.10
N ALA A 132 -25.22 -18.76 2.79
CA ALA A 132 -26.54 -18.98 2.20
C ALA A 132 -27.33 -20.14 2.83
N LYS A 133 -26.63 -21.09 3.47
CA LYS A 133 -27.22 -22.28 4.11
C LYS A 133 -27.45 -22.10 5.62
N LEU A 134 -26.94 -21.03 6.21
CA LEU A 134 -27.11 -20.74 7.62
C LEU A 134 -28.42 -20.00 7.84
N GLN A 135 -29.06 -20.29 8.97
CA GLN A 135 -30.26 -19.59 9.42
C GLN A 135 -29.89 -18.21 9.93
N LEU A 136 -30.85 -17.28 9.88
CA LEU A 136 -30.63 -15.91 10.31
C LEU A 136 -30.19 -15.83 11.78
N ASP A 137 -30.84 -16.62 12.64
CA ASP A 137 -30.58 -16.67 14.09
C ASP A 137 -29.22 -17.26 14.49
N GLU A 138 -28.56 -17.98 13.58
CA GLU A 138 -27.18 -18.46 13.78
C GLU A 138 -26.15 -17.32 13.74
N ILE A 139 -26.52 -16.15 13.20
CA ILE A 139 -25.61 -15.00 13.05
C ILE A 139 -26.24 -13.75 13.69
N PRO A 140 -25.94 -13.47 14.97
CA PRO A 140 -26.58 -12.40 15.73
C PRO A 140 -26.49 -11.02 15.06
N SER A 141 -25.33 -10.67 14.48
CA SER A 141 -25.13 -9.39 13.81
C SER A 141 -26.05 -9.19 12.60
N LEU A 142 -26.28 -10.25 11.82
CA LEU A 142 -27.19 -10.22 10.67
C LEU A 142 -28.65 -10.27 11.09
N THR A 143 -28.97 -10.99 12.17
CA THR A 143 -30.29 -10.93 12.80
C THR A 143 -30.62 -9.50 13.23
N ASP A 144 -29.68 -8.80 13.89
CA ASP A 144 -29.87 -7.43 14.34
C ASP A 144 -30.04 -6.45 13.17
N LEU A 145 -29.30 -6.67 12.07
CA LEU A 145 -29.49 -5.92 10.82
C LEU A 145 -30.91 -6.07 10.29
N VAL A 146 -31.39 -7.30 10.10
CA VAL A 146 -32.73 -7.55 9.56
C VAL A 146 -33.80 -7.00 10.51
N ARG A 147 -33.66 -7.22 11.81
CA ARG A 147 -34.57 -6.68 12.84
C ARG A 147 -34.64 -5.15 12.79
N SER A 148 -33.53 -4.48 12.54
CA SER A 148 -33.50 -3.01 12.46
C SER A 148 -34.40 -2.46 11.34
N GLN A 149 -34.63 -3.25 10.28
CA GLN A 149 -35.48 -2.87 9.15
C GLN A 149 -36.95 -3.23 9.34
N ILE A 150 -37.25 -4.43 9.84
CA ILE A 150 -38.64 -4.97 9.85
C ILE A 150 -39.24 -5.11 11.26
N GLY A 151 -38.48 -4.76 12.30
CA GLY A 151 -38.92 -4.81 13.70
C GLY A 151 -39.26 -6.24 14.16
N GLU A 152 -40.35 -6.37 14.92
CA GLU A 152 -40.83 -7.64 15.47
C GLU A 152 -41.24 -8.66 14.40
N GLY A 153 -41.44 -8.24 13.15
CA GLY A 153 -41.69 -9.15 12.02
C GLY A 153 -40.53 -10.11 11.71
N VAL A 154 -39.36 -9.89 12.32
CA VAL A 154 -38.19 -10.79 12.16
C VAL A 154 -38.40 -12.18 12.74
N GLN A 155 -39.33 -12.36 13.69
CA GLN A 155 -39.54 -13.65 14.36
C GLN A 155 -39.91 -14.77 13.37
N ASP A 156 -40.65 -14.44 12.32
CA ASP A 156 -41.03 -15.38 11.26
C ASP A 156 -39.86 -15.74 10.33
N LEU A 157 -38.79 -14.94 10.34
CA LEU A 157 -37.62 -15.07 9.47
C LEU A 157 -36.40 -15.69 10.15
N LEU A 158 -36.42 -15.86 11.47
CA LEU A 158 -35.26 -16.33 12.23
C LEU A 158 -34.74 -17.70 11.76
N SER A 159 -35.66 -18.63 11.47
CA SER A 159 -35.34 -19.97 10.97
C SER A 159 -35.14 -20.03 9.45
N GLU A 160 -35.27 -18.91 8.74
CA GLU A 160 -35.03 -18.89 7.30
C GLU A 160 -33.53 -18.86 6.99
N ASN A 161 -33.13 -19.62 5.98
CA ASN A 161 -31.76 -19.59 5.48
C ASN A 161 -31.49 -18.25 4.81
N LEU A 162 -30.30 -17.69 5.01
CA LEU A 162 -29.90 -16.41 4.42
C LEU A 162 -30.03 -16.38 2.90
N GLY A 163 -29.78 -17.50 2.21
CA GLY A 163 -29.95 -17.59 0.76
C GLY A 163 -31.41 -17.37 0.31
N ALA A 164 -32.38 -17.83 1.10
CA ALA A 164 -33.80 -17.58 0.83
C ALA A 164 -34.16 -16.13 1.15
N LEU A 165 -33.66 -15.60 2.27
CA LEU A 165 -33.91 -14.22 2.70
C LEU A 165 -33.43 -13.19 1.67
N VAL A 166 -32.22 -13.36 1.13
CA VAL A 166 -31.66 -12.45 0.11
C VAL A 166 -32.30 -12.62 -1.26
N SER A 167 -33.24 -13.56 -1.44
CA SER A 167 -34.10 -13.58 -2.63
C SER A 167 -35.11 -12.43 -2.62
N ASN A 168 -35.39 -11.85 -1.44
CA ASN A 168 -36.13 -10.60 -1.31
C ASN A 168 -35.19 -9.41 -1.55
N ALA A 169 -35.47 -8.62 -2.58
CA ALA A 169 -34.64 -7.48 -2.98
C ALA A 169 -34.46 -6.42 -1.87
N ALA A 170 -35.47 -6.19 -1.02
CA ALA A 170 -35.36 -5.23 0.07
C ALA A 170 -34.40 -5.71 1.17
N ILE A 171 -34.39 -7.02 1.44
CA ILE A 171 -33.47 -7.65 2.41
C ILE A 171 -32.05 -7.73 1.84
N ALA A 172 -31.92 -8.11 0.57
CA ALA A 172 -30.62 -8.20 -0.10
C ALA A 172 -29.86 -6.87 -0.18
N GLN A 173 -30.60 -5.75 -0.23
CA GLN A 173 -30.05 -4.40 -0.31
C GLN A 173 -29.72 -3.78 1.06
N LEU A 174 -29.97 -4.49 2.17
CA LEU A 174 -29.65 -3.98 3.51
C LEU A 174 -28.13 -3.76 3.63
N PRO A 175 -27.67 -2.52 3.88
CA PRO A 175 -26.25 -2.23 4.00
C PRO A 175 -25.73 -2.71 5.35
N LEU A 176 -24.58 -3.38 5.36
CA LEU A 176 -24.00 -3.94 6.59
C LEU A 176 -23.59 -2.85 7.60
N SER A 177 -23.33 -1.64 7.14
CA SER A 177 -23.13 -0.46 8.02
C SER A 177 -24.32 -0.14 8.93
N GLN A 178 -25.51 -0.69 8.66
CA GLN A 178 -26.69 -0.53 9.53
C GLN A 178 -26.80 -1.60 10.63
N ILE A 179 -25.86 -2.56 10.73
CA ILE A 179 -25.82 -3.49 11.87
C ILE A 179 -25.74 -2.66 13.17
N PRO A 180 -26.72 -2.79 14.09
CA PRO A 180 -26.67 -2.13 15.38
C PRO A 180 -25.43 -2.55 16.17
N ASN A 181 -24.77 -1.60 16.83
CA ASN A 181 -23.59 -1.85 17.66
C ASN A 181 -22.45 -2.58 16.92
N LEU A 182 -22.20 -2.27 15.65
CA LEU A 182 -21.16 -2.89 14.83
C LEU A 182 -19.78 -3.02 15.50
N GLN A 183 -19.42 -2.06 16.36
CA GLN A 183 -18.18 -2.04 17.13
C GLN A 183 -18.06 -3.15 18.20
N THR A 184 -19.16 -3.81 18.57
CA THR A 184 -19.16 -4.90 19.56
C THR A 184 -18.97 -6.27 18.93
N PHE A 185 -19.09 -6.37 17.61
CA PHE A 185 -18.85 -7.60 16.87
C PHE A 185 -17.42 -7.60 16.36
N SER A 186 -16.79 -8.78 16.33
CA SER A 186 -15.53 -9.02 15.65
C SER A 186 -15.79 -9.50 14.21
N VAL A 187 -14.74 -9.50 13.39
CA VAL A 187 -14.81 -10.15 12.06
C VAL A 187 -14.99 -11.66 12.17
N ALA A 188 -14.59 -12.27 13.28
CA ALA A 188 -14.75 -13.71 13.51
C ALA A 188 -16.19 -14.10 13.86
N ASP A 189 -17.05 -13.15 14.24
CA ASP A 189 -18.46 -13.42 14.58
C ASP A 189 -19.34 -13.71 13.37
N ILE A 190 -18.88 -13.39 12.15
CA ILE A 190 -19.54 -13.76 10.91
C ILE A 190 -18.79 -14.97 10.31
N PRO A 191 -19.45 -16.13 10.19
CA PRO A 191 -18.79 -17.34 9.68
C PRO A 191 -18.13 -17.13 8.32
N SER A 192 -16.90 -17.64 8.17
CA SER A 192 -16.08 -17.56 6.94
C SER A 192 -15.60 -16.14 6.56
N LEU A 193 -16.01 -15.09 7.27
CA LEU A 193 -15.63 -13.72 6.92
C LEU A 193 -14.13 -13.48 7.12
N ALA A 194 -13.58 -13.94 8.25
CA ALA A 194 -12.16 -13.76 8.58
C ALA A 194 -11.22 -14.52 7.64
N GLU A 195 -11.68 -15.63 7.07
CA GLU A 195 -10.92 -16.49 6.16
C GLU A 195 -11.02 -16.06 4.70
N THR A 196 -11.97 -15.18 4.38
CA THR A 196 -12.23 -14.79 3.00
C THR A 196 -11.30 -13.68 2.53
N SER A 197 -10.81 -13.86 1.32
CA SER A 197 -9.90 -12.93 0.65
C SER A 197 -10.54 -11.57 0.43
N LEU A 198 -9.78 -10.49 0.62
CA LEU A 198 -10.26 -9.11 0.41
C LEU A 198 -10.84 -8.90 -1.00
N LYS A 199 -10.27 -9.55 -2.03
CA LYS A 199 -10.74 -9.44 -3.41
C LYS A 199 -12.08 -10.13 -3.71
N ALA A 200 -12.61 -10.91 -2.77
CA ALA A 200 -13.89 -11.59 -2.95
C ALA A 200 -15.08 -10.62 -2.86
N PHE A 201 -14.88 -9.45 -2.26
CA PHE A 201 -15.94 -8.47 -2.00
C PHE A 201 -16.07 -7.47 -3.14
N THR A 202 -17.30 -7.06 -3.44
CA THR A 202 -17.56 -6.07 -4.48
C THR A 202 -16.91 -4.73 -4.12
N GLY A 203 -16.25 -4.11 -5.10
CA GLY A 203 -15.58 -2.81 -4.94
C GLY A 203 -14.23 -2.87 -4.22
N TRP A 204 -13.66 -4.07 -4.02
CA TRP A 204 -12.40 -4.24 -3.28
C TRP A 204 -11.25 -3.37 -3.81
N GLN A 205 -11.23 -3.09 -5.11
CA GLN A 205 -10.17 -2.31 -5.75
C GLN A 205 -10.09 -0.87 -5.20
N GLY A 206 -11.20 -0.33 -4.71
CA GLY A 206 -11.27 1.02 -4.14
C GLY A 206 -10.87 1.10 -2.67
N ILE A 207 -10.57 -0.03 -2.01
CA ILE A 207 -10.22 -0.05 -0.58
C ILE A 207 -8.83 0.56 -0.41
N HIS A 208 -8.71 1.63 0.37
CA HIS A 208 -7.41 2.19 0.73
C HIS A 208 -6.64 1.24 1.64
N LEU A 209 -5.32 1.19 1.49
CA LEU A 209 -4.49 0.31 2.33
C LEU A 209 -4.60 0.65 3.82
N LYS A 210 -4.80 1.94 4.16
CA LYS A 210 -5.03 2.39 5.55
C LYS A 210 -6.32 1.82 6.18
N ASP A 211 -7.28 1.42 5.36
CA ASP A 211 -8.59 0.94 5.82
C ASP A 211 -8.60 -0.57 6.10
N ILE A 212 -7.41 -1.19 6.07
CA ILE A 212 -7.20 -2.61 6.35
C ILE A 212 -6.42 -2.72 7.67
N PRO A 213 -7.10 -3.06 8.78
CA PRO A 213 -6.47 -3.19 10.09
C PRO A 213 -5.23 -4.09 10.07
N GLY A 214 -4.10 -3.55 10.53
CA GLY A 214 -2.84 -4.28 10.69
C GLY A 214 -1.99 -4.39 9.42
N LEU A 215 -2.49 -4.00 8.24
CA LEU A 215 -1.72 -4.12 6.99
C LEU A 215 -0.42 -3.30 7.03
N ASP A 216 -0.46 -2.13 7.67
CA ASP A 216 0.68 -1.23 7.79
C ASP A 216 1.78 -1.71 8.75
N LEU A 217 1.46 -2.73 9.56
CA LEU A 217 2.36 -3.38 10.51
C LEU A 217 3.08 -4.60 9.91
N ILE A 218 2.68 -5.07 8.73
CA ILE A 218 3.28 -6.22 8.08
C ILE A 218 4.59 -5.80 7.40
N PRO A 219 5.70 -6.55 7.59
CA PRO A 219 6.91 -6.32 6.82
C PRO A 219 6.66 -6.42 5.32
N LEU A 220 7.20 -5.47 4.55
CA LEU A 220 7.03 -5.38 3.11
C LEU A 220 7.50 -6.66 2.39
N ALA A 221 8.54 -7.32 2.92
CA ALA A 221 9.01 -8.60 2.40
C ALA A 221 7.95 -9.71 2.45
N ASP A 222 7.12 -9.72 3.49
CA ASP A 222 6.08 -10.74 3.70
C ASP A 222 4.85 -10.51 2.82
N LEU A 223 4.68 -9.30 2.27
CA LEU A 223 3.57 -8.95 1.37
C LEU A 223 3.81 -9.35 -0.09
N GLY A 224 4.95 -9.96 -0.42
CA GLY A 224 5.29 -10.35 -1.80
C GLY A 224 5.55 -9.17 -2.74
N ILE A 225 5.49 -7.93 -2.24
CA ILE A 225 5.74 -6.71 -3.03
C ILE A 225 7.21 -6.57 -3.45
N LEU A 226 8.12 -7.31 -2.82
CA LEU A 226 9.54 -7.35 -3.18
C LEU A 226 9.85 -8.39 -4.28
N SER A 227 8.84 -9.12 -4.77
CA SER A 227 9.01 -10.06 -5.88
C SER A 227 9.19 -9.31 -7.21
N PRO A 228 10.13 -9.71 -8.10
CA PRO A 228 10.28 -9.13 -9.43
C PRO A 228 9.05 -9.30 -10.34
N SER A 229 8.05 -10.10 -9.93
CA SER A 229 6.75 -10.22 -10.60
C SER A 229 5.68 -9.26 -10.07
N ALA A 230 5.87 -8.70 -8.87
CA ALA A 230 5.04 -7.64 -8.34
C ALA A 230 5.47 -6.34 -9.02
N ILE A 231 4.52 -5.60 -9.60
CA ILE A 231 4.85 -4.41 -10.41
C ILE A 231 5.13 -3.18 -9.53
N ALA A 232 5.77 -3.43 -8.39
CA ALA A 232 6.45 -2.49 -7.53
C ALA A 232 7.92 -2.95 -7.48
N SER A 233 8.74 -2.48 -8.42
CA SER A 233 10.18 -2.71 -8.32
C SER A 233 10.73 -1.74 -7.28
N LEU A 234 11.01 -2.25 -6.09
CA LEU A 234 11.86 -1.56 -5.12
C LEU A 234 13.31 -1.71 -5.61
N ASP A 235 13.89 -0.62 -6.09
CA ASP A 235 15.30 -0.59 -6.46
C ASP A 235 16.05 0.31 -5.48
N LEU A 236 17.13 -0.26 -4.92
CA LEU A 236 17.94 0.38 -3.90
C LEU A 236 19.29 0.70 -4.52
N VAL A 237 19.70 1.97 -4.48
CA VAL A 237 21.06 2.38 -4.86
C VAL A 237 21.99 2.18 -3.67
N TRP A 238 22.91 1.22 -3.75
CA TRP A 238 23.73 0.74 -2.62
C TRP A 238 24.97 1.61 -2.33
N GLY A 239 25.29 2.59 -3.18
CA GLY A 239 26.34 3.57 -2.89
C GLY A 239 26.73 4.49 -4.05
N ALA A 240 27.72 5.35 -3.80
CA ALA A 240 28.15 6.41 -4.73
C ALA A 240 28.60 5.91 -6.12
N ALA A 241 29.10 4.67 -6.21
CA ALA A 241 29.48 4.06 -7.48
C ALA A 241 28.25 3.72 -8.35
N GLU A 242 27.13 3.39 -7.72
CA GLU A 242 25.87 3.03 -8.39
C GLU A 242 24.98 4.26 -8.62
N SER A 243 25.03 5.24 -7.72
CA SER A 243 24.34 6.53 -7.91
C SER A 243 24.87 7.30 -9.13
N GLN A 244 26.14 7.11 -9.49
CA GLN A 244 26.75 7.69 -10.69
C GLN A 244 26.68 6.78 -11.93
N ALA A 245 26.43 5.48 -11.75
CA ALA A 245 26.36 4.52 -12.86
C ALA A 245 25.00 4.47 -13.57
N THR A 246 23.94 5.02 -12.96
CA THR A 246 22.57 4.81 -13.42
C THR A 246 22.05 5.99 -14.25
N PHE A 247 22.57 6.14 -15.47
CA PHE A 247 21.98 7.02 -16.50
C PHE A 247 20.83 6.35 -17.28
N GLN A 248 20.45 5.12 -16.91
CA GLN A 248 19.31 4.42 -17.47
C GLN A 248 18.38 4.00 -16.33
N PRO A 249 17.20 4.62 -16.17
CA PRO A 249 16.20 4.10 -15.25
C PRO A 249 15.87 2.65 -15.65
N ILE A 250 15.60 1.75 -14.70
CA ILE A 250 15.16 0.38 -15.01
C ILE A 250 13.83 0.37 -15.79
N SER A 251 13.12 1.51 -15.82
CA SER A 251 12.02 1.78 -16.77
C SER A 251 12.47 1.71 -18.24
N GLY A 252 13.77 1.76 -18.55
CA GLY A 252 14.31 1.69 -19.91
C GLY A 252 13.98 2.92 -20.77
N SER A 253 13.30 3.93 -20.21
CA SER A 253 12.93 5.14 -20.93
C SER A 253 14.12 6.09 -21.02
N THR A 254 14.48 6.47 -22.25
CA THR A 254 15.55 7.45 -22.52
C THR A 254 15.02 8.88 -22.69
N THR A 255 13.71 9.09 -22.54
CA THR A 255 13.04 10.39 -22.74
C THR A 255 13.38 11.35 -21.59
N VAL A 256 13.56 12.64 -21.91
CA VAL A 256 13.72 13.71 -20.93
C VAL A 256 12.42 13.83 -20.14
N GLY A 257 12.48 14.05 -18.83
CA GLY A 257 11.38 13.69 -17.93
C GLY A 257 11.85 12.49 -17.14
N PHE A 258 11.69 11.25 -17.61
CA PHE A 258 12.00 9.99 -16.91
C PHE A 258 13.45 9.78 -16.41
N ARG A 259 14.34 10.74 -16.63
CA ARG A 259 15.68 10.84 -16.05
C ARG A 259 15.66 11.82 -14.88
N TYR A 260 15.21 11.39 -13.70
CA TYR A 260 15.47 12.16 -12.50
C TYR A 260 16.67 11.55 -11.75
N PRO A 261 17.87 12.16 -11.84
CA PRO A 261 19.02 11.64 -11.14
C PRO A 261 18.81 11.85 -9.65
N CYS A 262 18.81 10.77 -8.87
CA CYS A 262 19.00 10.93 -7.45
C CYS A 262 20.43 11.43 -7.23
N GLN A 263 20.58 12.72 -6.90
CA GLN A 263 21.90 13.36 -6.80
C GLN A 263 22.66 12.99 -5.52
N GLN A 264 22.09 12.12 -4.69
CA GLN A 264 22.66 11.69 -3.43
C GLN A 264 23.32 10.32 -3.58
N GLU A 265 24.31 10.04 -2.74
CA GLU A 265 25.10 8.80 -2.80
C GLU A 265 24.32 7.53 -2.43
N ARG A 266 23.10 7.66 -1.87
CA ARG A 266 22.27 6.56 -1.34
C ARG A 266 20.78 6.90 -1.41
N CYS A 267 20.07 6.33 -2.37
CA CYS A 267 18.63 6.58 -2.58
C CYS A 267 17.86 5.28 -2.74
N ALA A 268 16.71 5.18 -2.07
CA ALA A 268 15.73 4.14 -2.36
C ALA A 268 14.59 4.76 -3.18
N TYR A 269 14.16 4.08 -4.23
CA TYR A 269 12.96 4.49 -4.96
C TYR A 269 12.06 3.28 -5.21
N ILE A 270 10.76 3.53 -5.16
CA ILE A 270 9.75 2.54 -5.52
C ILE A 270 9.28 2.91 -6.92
N GLY A 271 9.70 2.14 -7.91
CA GLY A 271 9.24 2.26 -9.29
C GLY A 271 8.02 1.39 -9.50
N LEU A 272 6.94 1.97 -10.01
CA LEU A 272 5.72 1.24 -10.33
C LEU A 272 5.40 1.47 -11.82
N SER A 273 5.21 0.37 -12.54
CA SER A 273 5.03 0.42 -14.01
C SER A 273 3.73 -0.25 -14.45
N GLY A 274 3.14 0.21 -15.55
CA GLY A 274 1.97 -0.44 -16.13
C GLY A 274 2.31 -1.75 -16.85
N GLN A 275 1.31 -2.61 -17.06
CA GLN A 275 1.40 -3.79 -17.93
C GLN A 275 1.52 -3.33 -19.41
N GLY A 276 2.74 -3.26 -19.92
CA GLY A 276 3.07 -3.07 -21.33
C GLY A 276 4.24 -3.98 -21.70
N ARG A 277 4.36 -4.37 -22.97
CA ARG A 277 5.52 -5.16 -23.45
C ARG A 277 6.80 -4.41 -23.07
N GLN A 278 7.83 -5.14 -22.66
CA GLN A 278 9.15 -4.60 -22.34
C GLN A 278 9.65 -3.77 -23.54
N GLY A 279 9.51 -2.44 -23.45
CA GLY A 279 9.81 -1.49 -24.53
C GLY A 279 8.71 -0.46 -24.85
N ASP A 280 7.47 -0.65 -24.39
CA ASP A 280 6.37 0.31 -24.61
C ASP A 280 5.87 0.83 -23.26
N ARG A 281 6.59 1.82 -22.72
CA ARG A 281 6.38 2.41 -21.38
C ARG A 281 6.06 3.89 -21.54
N THR A 282 4.80 4.20 -21.82
CA THR A 282 4.32 5.59 -21.90
C THR A 282 3.76 6.11 -20.56
N HIS A 283 3.45 5.24 -19.60
CA HIS A 283 3.01 5.66 -18.26
C HIS A 283 3.66 4.80 -17.17
N SER A 284 4.68 5.36 -16.52
CA SER A 284 5.33 4.79 -15.33
C SER A 284 5.42 5.86 -14.26
N TRP A 285 5.23 5.48 -13.00
CA TRP A 285 5.25 6.38 -11.86
C TRP A 285 6.31 5.89 -10.85
N ALA A 286 7.03 6.82 -10.22
CA ALA A 286 8.06 6.50 -9.24
C ALA A 286 7.88 7.36 -8.00
N VAL A 287 7.91 6.74 -6.82
CA VAL A 287 7.93 7.43 -5.53
C VAL A 287 9.35 7.34 -4.99
N PHE A 288 10.00 8.49 -4.81
CA PHE A 288 11.35 8.59 -4.25
C PHE A 288 11.27 8.75 -2.74
N VAL A 289 11.99 7.91 -1.98
CA VAL A 289 12.05 8.02 -0.53
C VAL A 289 13.53 8.17 -0.12
N ASP A 290 13.91 9.39 0.29
CA ASP A 290 15.22 9.65 0.89
C ASP A 290 15.27 9.07 2.32
N LEU A 291 16.05 8.01 2.50
CA LEU A 291 16.16 7.28 3.75
C LEU A 291 17.20 7.89 4.73
N ASN A 292 17.99 8.89 4.31
CA ASN A 292 19.08 9.44 5.13
C ASN A 292 18.85 10.89 5.58
N ASN A 293 17.86 11.60 5.05
CA ASN A 293 17.60 12.99 5.43
C ASN A 293 16.14 13.21 5.81
N SER A 294 15.78 12.91 7.06
CA SER A 294 14.54 13.35 7.73
C SER A 294 13.32 13.54 6.79
N GLY A 295 13.00 12.51 6.00
CA GLY A 295 11.72 12.37 5.31
C GLY A 295 11.43 13.32 4.14
N SER A 296 12.39 13.87 3.39
CA SER A 296 12.01 14.59 2.16
C SER A 296 11.65 13.64 1.02
N ILE A 297 10.35 13.57 0.70
CA ILE A 297 9.81 12.92 -0.51
C ILE A 297 9.61 14.01 -1.55
N SER A 298 10.24 13.87 -2.72
CA SER A 298 9.97 14.73 -3.89
C SER A 298 9.17 13.94 -4.93
N SER A 299 7.98 14.41 -5.25
CA SER A 299 7.19 13.96 -6.40
C SER A 299 7.27 15.01 -7.50
N GLU A 300 7.73 14.64 -8.70
CA GLU A 300 7.73 15.52 -9.88
C GLU A 300 6.83 14.88 -10.95
N GLU A 301 5.84 15.65 -11.42
CA GLU A 301 4.97 15.27 -12.53
C GLU A 301 5.75 15.41 -13.83
N MET A 302 5.80 14.34 -14.63
CA MET A 302 6.44 14.35 -15.94
C MET A 302 5.36 14.37 -17.01
N THR A 303 5.04 15.56 -17.48
CA THR A 303 4.37 15.76 -18.76
C THR A 303 5.41 15.80 -19.89
N ASP A 304 5.04 15.32 -21.06
CA ASP A 304 5.84 15.31 -22.30
C ASP A 304 6.52 16.66 -22.62
#